data_AF-A0A358XN27-F1
#
_entry.id   AF-A0A358XN27-F1
#
_cell.length_a   1.000
_cell.length_b   1.000
_cell.length_c   1.000
_cell.angle_alpha   90.00
_cell.angle_beta   90.00
_cell.angle_gamma   90.00
#
_symmetry.space_group_name_H-M   'P 1'
#
loop_
_entity.id
_entity.type
_entity.pdbx_description
1 polymer ?
#
loop_
_entity_poly.entity_id
_entity_poly.type
_entity_poly.pdbx_seq_one_letter_code
_entity_poly.pdbx_strand_id
1 'polypeptide(L)'
;MDFIIGIIPGNVIAAVASDNMLQVLVFAVLFGIGMTKIGQKACEPELNVLQSFLKVLFSIIKMIMYLAPIGAMGAMGFTIGKFGIQALSKLGMLMLSFYLTCFIFVIIVIGAVLYFYLKVHVFKF
;
A
#
# COMPACT_ATOMS: atom_id res chain seq x y z
N MET A 1 -1.04 -0.08 26.55
CA MET A 1 -2.50 0.22 26.57
C MET A 1 -2.85 1.34 25.59
N ASP A 2 -1.83 2.03 25.06
CA ASP A 2 -1.91 3.15 24.11
C ASP A 2 -2.32 2.78 22.68
N PHE A 3 -2.05 1.54 22.22
CA PHE A 3 -2.41 1.11 20.86
C PHE A 3 -3.92 0.97 20.66
N ILE A 4 -4.66 0.54 21.69
CA ILE A 4 -6.12 0.39 21.65
C ILE A 4 -6.83 1.75 21.75
N ILE A 5 -6.29 2.67 22.55
CA ILE A 5 -6.84 4.03 22.70
C ILE A 5 -6.50 4.89 21.47
N GLY A 6 -5.33 4.68 20.84
CA GLY A 6 -4.94 5.35 19.59
C GLY A 6 -5.71 4.90 18.35
N ILE A 7 -6.49 3.81 18.42
CA ILE A 7 -7.37 3.37 17.34
C ILE A 7 -8.64 4.22 17.26
N ILE A 8 -9.12 4.76 18.40
CA ILE A 8 -10.32 5.59 18.42
C ILE A 8 -9.90 7.04 18.19
N PRO A 9 -10.18 7.61 17.01
CA PRO A 9 -9.78 8.97 16.72
C PRO A 9 -10.55 9.92 17.63
N GLY A 10 -9.84 10.74 18.41
CA GLY A 10 -10.46 11.83 19.17
C GLY A 10 -11.07 12.91 18.26
N ASN A 11 -10.67 12.98 16.98
CA ASN A 11 -11.17 13.94 16.00
C ASN A 11 -10.95 13.45 14.55
N VAL A 12 -11.89 13.73 13.64
CA VAL A 12 -11.83 13.42 12.19
C VAL A 12 -10.59 14.04 11.52
N ILE A 13 -10.27 15.29 11.87
CA ILE A 13 -9.12 16.01 11.31
C ILE A 13 -7.81 15.39 11.82
N ALA A 14 -7.79 14.96 13.08
CA ALA A 14 -6.63 14.29 13.66
C ALA A 14 -6.39 12.91 13.04
N ALA A 15 -7.45 12.17 12.66
CA ALA A 15 -7.30 10.89 11.98
C ALA A 15 -6.63 11.04 10.60
N VAL A 16 -7.04 12.04 9.80
CA VAL A 16 -6.48 12.30 8.46
C VAL A 16 -5.08 12.90 8.53
N ALA A 17 -4.77 13.69 9.56
CA ALA A 17 -3.46 14.30 9.78
C ALA A 17 -2.50 13.43 10.62
N SER A 18 -2.92 12.24 11.03
CA SER A 18 -2.06 11.33 11.80
C SER A 18 -1.10 10.58 10.90
N ASP A 19 0.13 10.38 11.39
CA ASP A 19 1.15 9.54 10.75
C ASP A 19 0.78 8.03 10.82
N ASN A 20 -0.27 7.68 11.58
CA ASN A 20 -0.70 6.30 11.78
C ASN A 20 -1.74 5.86 10.74
N MET A 21 -1.30 5.06 9.77
CA MET A 21 -2.15 4.48 8.72
C MET A 21 -3.31 3.63 9.26
N LEU A 22 -3.15 2.95 10.41
CA LEU A 22 -4.21 2.12 10.98
C LEU A 22 -5.43 2.97 11.41
N GLN A 23 -5.17 4.14 11.99
CA GLN A 23 -6.22 5.06 12.45
C GLN A 23 -7.00 5.65 11.28
N VAL A 24 -6.31 6.03 10.20
CA VAL A 24 -6.91 6.48 8.94
C VAL A 24 -7.80 5.38 8.35
N LEU A 25 -7.30 4.14 8.33
CA LEU A 25 -8.00 3.00 7.72
C LEU A 25 -9.28 2.65 8.49
N VAL A 26 -9.24 2.63 9.83
CA VAL A 26 -10.43 2.37 10.66
C VAL A 26 -11.49 3.45 10.48
N PHE A 27 -11.11 4.73 10.48
CA PHE A 27 -12.04 5.83 10.22
C PHE A 27 -12.67 5.74 8.81
N ALA A 28 -11.86 5.48 7.78
CA ALA A 28 -12.33 5.34 6.41
C ALA A 28 -13.35 4.19 6.24
N VAL A 29 -13.13 3.05 6.90
CA VAL A 29 -14.07 1.92 6.89
C VAL A 29 -15.37 2.26 7.61
N LEU A 30 -15.32 2.90 8.79
CA LEU A 30 -16.52 3.34 9.51
C LEU A 30 -17.32 4.36 8.70
N PHE A 31 -16.65 5.32 8.08
CA PHE A 31 -17.26 6.30 7.18
C PHE A 31 -17.91 5.64 5.96
N GLY A 32 -17.23 4.68 5.32
CA GLY A 32 -17.78 3.91 4.20
C GLY A 32 -19.02 3.08 4.56
N ILE A 33 -19.05 2.49 5.75
CA ILE A 33 -20.22 1.77 6.27
C ILE A 33 -21.38 2.75 6.56
N GLY A 34 -21.07 3.93 7.10
CA GLY A 34 -22.04 5.01 7.34
C GLY A 34 -22.71 5.49 6.04
N MET A 35 -21.92 5.74 4.99
CA MET A 35 -22.45 6.09 3.66
C MET A 35 -23.35 4.98 3.12
N THR A 36 -22.92 3.73 3.17
CA THR A 36 -23.72 2.59 2.65
C THR A 36 -25.10 2.47 3.34
N LYS A 37 -25.25 2.92 4.59
CA LYS A 37 -26.51 2.83 5.35
C LYS A 37 -27.53 3.96 5.07
N ILE A 38 -27.10 5.12 4.55
CA ILE A 38 -27.99 6.29 4.33
C ILE A 38 -28.77 6.18 3.00
N GLY A 39 -28.38 5.24 2.13
CA GLY A 39 -29.12 4.87 0.90
C GLY A 39 -28.49 5.41 -0.38
N GLN A 40 -28.54 4.61 -1.47
CA GLN A 40 -27.83 4.88 -2.74
C GLN A 40 -28.11 6.27 -3.34
N LYS A 41 -29.34 6.79 -3.24
CA LYS A 41 -29.73 8.09 -3.83
C LYS A 41 -29.10 9.31 -3.14
N ALA A 42 -28.77 9.22 -1.86
CA ALA A 42 -28.12 10.32 -1.13
C ALA A 42 -26.60 10.24 -1.21
N CYS A 43 -26.05 9.04 -1.39
CA CYS A 43 -24.60 8.79 -1.44
C CYS A 43 -23.97 8.90 -2.83
N GLU A 44 -24.74 8.83 -3.91
CA GLU A 44 -24.23 9.00 -5.28
C GLU A 44 -23.37 10.27 -5.48
N PRO A 45 -23.77 11.48 -5.03
CA PRO A 45 -22.93 12.66 -5.22
C PRO A 45 -21.63 12.59 -4.42
N GLU A 46 -21.66 12.12 -3.16
CA GLU A 46 -20.48 12.04 -2.31
C GLU A 46 -19.49 10.96 -2.78
N LEU A 47 -20.00 9.81 -3.22
CA LEU A 47 -19.19 8.74 -3.81
C LEU A 47 -18.56 9.19 -5.13
N ASN A 48 -19.28 9.93 -5.97
CA ASN A 48 -18.73 10.47 -7.22
C ASN A 48 -17.62 11.51 -6.97
N VAL A 49 -17.76 12.35 -5.94
CA VAL A 49 -16.70 13.27 -5.51
C VAL A 49 -15.46 12.49 -5.06
N LEU A 50 -15.64 11.45 -4.24
CA LEU A 50 -14.53 10.62 -3.76
C LEU A 50 -13.83 9.87 -4.90
N GLN A 51 -14.59 9.29 -5.83
CA GLN A 51 -14.06 8.63 -7.03
C GLN A 51 -13.30 9.59 -7.94
N SER A 52 -13.83 10.80 -8.14
CA SER A 52 -13.16 11.84 -8.92
C SER A 52 -11.85 12.27 -8.25
N PHE A 53 -11.86 12.43 -6.93
CA PHE A 53 -10.65 12.73 -6.15
C PHE A 53 -9.60 11.63 -6.29
N LEU A 54 -9.99 10.34 -6.17
CA LEU A 54 -9.09 9.21 -6.41
C LEU A 54 -8.53 9.23 -7.83
N LYS A 55 -9.33 9.54 -8.85
CA LYS A 55 -8.87 9.63 -10.25
C LYS A 55 -7.84 10.75 -10.43
N VAL A 56 -8.04 11.92 -9.80
CA VAL A 56 -7.04 13.01 -9.80
C VAL A 56 -5.75 12.55 -9.12
N LEU A 57 -5.86 11.89 -7.96
CA LEU A 57 -4.71 11.37 -7.21
C LEU A 57 -3.94 10.31 -8.02
N PHE A 58 -4.63 9.40 -8.70
CA PHE A 58 -3.99 8.45 -9.63
C PHE A 58 -3.33 9.13 -10.83
N SER A 59 -3.91 10.22 -11.36
CA SER A 59 -3.29 11.01 -12.43
C SER A 59 -1.97 11.66 -11.98
N ILE A 60 -1.96 12.22 -10.76
CA ILE A 60 -0.75 12.78 -10.14
C ILE A 60 0.30 11.68 -9.93
N ILE A 61 -0.09 10.54 -9.34
CA ILE A 61 0.82 9.39 -9.15
C ILE A 61 1.40 8.93 -10.49
N LYS A 62 0.59 8.90 -11.56
CA LYS A 62 1.06 8.53 -12.89
C LYS A 62 2.11 9.52 -13.40
N MET A 63 1.91 10.82 -13.22
CA MET A 63 2.90 11.85 -13.56
C MET A 63 4.19 11.67 -12.74
N ILE A 64 4.06 11.39 -11.44
CA ILE A 64 5.21 11.10 -10.56
C ILE A 64 5.94 9.83 -11.01
N MET A 65 5.25 8.78 -11.46
CA MET A 65 5.89 7.57 -11.98
C MET A 65 6.76 7.82 -13.22
N TYR A 66 6.42 8.79 -14.06
CA TYR A 66 7.28 9.20 -15.17
C TYR A 66 8.52 9.99 -14.71
N LEU A 67 8.42 10.71 -13.58
CA LEU A 67 9.53 11.44 -12.97
C LEU A 67 10.42 10.55 -12.08
N ALA A 68 9.85 9.50 -11.50
CA ALA A 68 10.52 8.51 -10.67
C ALA A 68 11.78 7.89 -11.27
N PRO A 69 11.87 7.51 -12.57
CA PRO A 69 13.10 6.98 -13.14
C PRO A 69 14.27 7.98 -13.09
N ILE A 70 14.00 9.27 -13.28
CA ILE A 70 15.03 10.32 -13.19
C ILE A 70 15.49 10.46 -11.72
N GLY A 71 14.53 10.45 -10.79
CA GLY A 71 14.83 10.46 -9.35
C GLY A 71 15.62 9.22 -8.90
N ALA A 72 15.27 8.04 -9.42
CA ALA A 72 15.94 6.78 -9.12
C ALA A 72 17.37 6.77 -9.66
N MET A 73 17.61 7.26 -10.88
CA MET A 73 18.97 7.40 -11.43
C MET A 73 19.81 8.37 -10.60
N GLY A 74 19.24 9.50 -10.16
CA GLY A 74 19.92 10.43 -9.26
C GLY A 74 20.24 9.83 -7.89
N ALA A 75 19.28 9.13 -7.28
CA ALA A 75 19.45 8.48 -5.98
C ALA A 75 20.47 7.32 -6.02
N MET A 76 20.44 6.51 -7.08
CA MET A 76 21.41 5.44 -7.30
C MET A 76 22.81 6.02 -7.55
N GLY A 77 22.93 7.08 -8.35
CA GLY A 77 24.21 7.78 -8.57
C GLY A 77 24.80 8.36 -7.29
N PHE A 78 23.98 9.01 -6.45
CA PHE A 78 24.43 9.52 -5.15
C PHE A 78 24.86 8.41 -4.19
N THR A 79 24.09 7.31 -4.14
CA THR A 79 24.41 6.16 -3.28
C THR A 79 25.72 5.51 -3.68
N ILE A 80 25.96 5.31 -4.98
CA ILE A 80 27.21 4.76 -5.50
C ILE A 80 28.37 5.74 -5.29
N GLY A 81 28.14 7.05 -5.46
CA GLY A 81 29.16 8.08 -5.26
C GLY A 81 29.60 8.28 -3.81
N LYS A 82 28.70 8.12 -2.84
CA LYS A 82 28.99 8.29 -1.40
C LYS A 82 29.41 7.00 -0.70
N PHE A 83 28.78 5.86 -1.04
CA PHE A 83 28.97 4.59 -0.34
C PHE A 83 29.71 3.53 -1.17
N GLY A 84 30.05 3.83 -2.43
CA GLY A 84 30.87 2.98 -3.30
C GLY A 84 30.24 1.64 -3.71
N ILE A 85 31.04 0.83 -4.40
CA ILE A 85 30.69 -0.53 -4.88
C ILE A 85 30.43 -1.51 -3.73
N GLN A 86 31.04 -1.29 -2.56
CA GLN A 86 30.85 -2.15 -1.39
C GLN A 86 29.43 -2.07 -0.82
N ALA A 87 28.84 -0.87 -0.78
CA ALA A 87 27.45 -0.71 -0.34
C ALA A 87 26.46 -1.28 -1.35
N LEU A 88 26.75 -1.19 -2.65
CA LEU A 88 25.94 -1.82 -3.69
C LEU A 88 25.87 -3.35 -3.51
N SER A 89 26.99 -3.98 -3.16
CA SER A 89 27.05 -5.43 -2.87
C SER A 89 26.20 -5.82 -1.65
N LYS A 90 26.29 -5.06 -0.55
CA LYS A 90 25.50 -5.32 0.67
C LYS A 90 24.00 -5.12 0.44
N LEU A 91 23.61 -4.07 -0.27
CA LEU A 91 22.22 -3.81 -0.64
C LEU A 91 21.69 -4.87 -1.59
N GLY A 92 22.49 -5.29 -2.58
CA GLY A 92 22.14 -6.37 -3.50
C GLY A 92 21.92 -7.71 -2.80
N MET A 93 22.77 -8.07 -1.83
CA MET A 93 22.62 -9.31 -1.05
C MET A 93 21.37 -9.29 -0.15
N LEU A 94 21.04 -8.13 0.44
CA LEU A 94 19.80 -7.94 1.19
C LEU A 94 18.57 -8.07 0.27
N MET A 95 18.59 -7.40 -0.89
CA MET A 95 17.51 -7.48 -1.88
C MET A 95 17.31 -8.91 -2.36
N LEU A 96 18.39 -9.64 -2.65
CA LEU A 96 18.33 -11.04 -3.06
C LEU A 96 17.68 -11.92 -1.99
N SER A 97 18.07 -11.76 -0.72
CA SER A 97 17.50 -12.52 0.39
C SER A 97 16.01 -12.20 0.60
N PHE A 98 15.63 -10.93 0.45
CA PHE A 98 14.24 -10.50 0.53
C PHE A 98 13.40 -11.07 -0.61
N TYR A 99 13.89 -11.01 -1.85
CA TYR A 99 13.21 -11.61 -3.00
C TYR A 99 13.10 -13.13 -2.89
N LEU A 100 14.16 -13.82 -2.45
CA LEU A 100 14.11 -15.26 -2.18
C LEU A 100 13.05 -15.59 -1.13
N THR A 101 13.01 -14.85 -0.02
CA THR A 101 12.01 -15.04 1.03
C THR A 101 10.59 -14.78 0.51
N CYS A 102 10.36 -13.70 -0.23
CA CYS A 102 9.08 -13.42 -0.85
C CYS A 102 8.66 -14.51 -1.85
N PHE A 103 9.60 -15.00 -2.67
CA PHE A 103 9.33 -16.05 -3.66
C PHE A 103 8.93 -17.36 -2.98
N ILE A 104 9.68 -17.76 -1.95
CA ILE A 104 9.38 -18.92 -1.11
C ILE A 104 8.02 -18.72 -0.43
N PHE A 105 7.74 -17.54 0.13
CA PHE A 105 6.47 -17.24 0.79
C PHE A 105 5.28 -17.27 -0.18
N VAL A 106 5.41 -16.71 -1.38
CA VAL A 106 4.37 -16.76 -2.40
C VAL A 106 4.12 -18.20 -2.85
N ILE A 107 5.15 -18.99 -3.13
CA ILE A 107 4.96 -20.38 -3.57
C ILE A 107 4.43 -21.27 -2.45
N ILE A 108 4.97 -21.16 -1.24
CA ILE A 108 4.61 -22.04 -0.12
C ILE A 108 3.32 -21.58 0.53
N VAL A 109 3.18 -20.30 0.88
CA VAL A 109 2.01 -19.81 1.63
C VAL A 109 0.82 -19.63 0.71
N ILE A 110 0.97 -18.92 -0.41
CA ILE A 110 -0.16 -18.74 -1.34
C ILE A 110 -0.48 -20.06 -2.05
N GLY A 111 0.53 -20.85 -2.43
CA GLY A 111 0.32 -22.20 -2.97
C GLY A 111 -0.34 -23.18 -1.99
N ALA A 112 0.06 -23.20 -0.71
CA ALA A 112 -0.59 -24.03 0.30
C ALA A 112 -2.02 -23.56 0.59
N VAL A 113 -2.26 -22.24 0.67
CA VAL A 113 -3.61 -21.69 0.89
C VAL A 113 -4.54 -22.00 -0.29
N LEU A 114 -4.08 -21.86 -1.53
CA LEU A 114 -4.85 -22.24 -2.73
C LEU A 114 -5.13 -23.75 -2.79
N TYR A 115 -4.15 -24.57 -2.42
CA TYR A 115 -4.31 -26.03 -2.38
C TYR A 115 -5.31 -26.46 -1.29
N PHE A 116 -5.25 -25.84 -0.10
CA PHE A 116 -6.07 -26.22 1.05
C PHE A 116 -7.52 -25.73 0.96
N TYR A 117 -7.75 -24.52 0.39
CA TYR A 117 -9.10 -23.96 0.28
C TYR A 117 -9.81 -24.23 -1.06
N LEU A 118 -9.11 -24.42 -2.19
CA LEU A 118 -9.77 -24.56 -3.49
C LEU A 118 -9.60 -25.91 -4.21
N LYS A 119 -8.67 -26.79 -3.81
CA LYS A 119 -8.46 -28.11 -4.46
C LYS A 119 -8.40 -28.03 -6.00
N VAL A 120 -7.79 -26.99 -6.55
CA VAL A 120 -7.51 -26.83 -8.00
C VAL A 120 -6.00 -26.84 -8.22
N HIS A 121 -5.56 -27.64 -9.19
CA HIS A 121 -4.16 -27.82 -9.57
C HIS A 121 -3.54 -26.52 -10.12
N VAL A 122 -2.35 -26.21 -9.58
CA VAL A 122 -1.54 -24.99 -9.80
C VAL A 122 -1.10 -24.74 -11.27
N PHE A 123 -1.31 -25.68 -12.19
CA PHE A 123 -0.75 -25.60 -13.55
C PHE A 123 -1.76 -25.29 -14.67
N LYS A 124 -2.96 -24.80 -14.33
CA LYS A 124 -3.94 -24.35 -15.31
C LYS A 124 -4.55 -23.00 -14.93
N PHE A 125 -3.69 -22.00 -14.91
CA PHE A 125 -4.05 -20.69 -15.45
C PHE A 125 -3.16 -20.44 -16.67
#